data_AF-A0A2H0YQR4-F1
#
_entry.id   AF-A0A2H0YQR4-F1
#
_cell.length_a   1.000
_cell.length_b   1.000
_cell.length_c   1.000
_cell.angle_alpha   90.00
_cell.angle_beta   90.00
_cell.angle_gamma   90.00
#
_symmetry.space_group_name_H-M   'P 1'
#
loop_
_entity.id
_entity.type
_entity.pdbx_description
1 polymer ?
#
loop_
_entity_poly.entity_id
_entity_poly.type
_entity_poly.pdbx_seq_one_letter_code
_entity_poly.pdbx_strand_id
1 'polypeptide(L)'
;MEQFSGEQFLHQKDPRLHTSEPVEHEQERKSLADEETTQKPAEKIADWLKVIEKTHTGHRDDPRVLERVKDYYHKEFVIKPEEVPESYFENQKRMAREQGHGDVEIDQGVRDQNIEVIISDQKSTLDNWVDYFTSADADAYPTWAKYWAFNSMLKLSGYDKENKTFAKRDKGTVAPYPDLNREALAYVIDKIIKKVNKEAIPEQADNPEFKKLLDRANFGKLYAYAIEKITPTEENELLNTKGEWIKYPQNSDHMPLVESLQGHGTGWCTAGESTAQAQLQGGDFYVYYSYDKQGQPTIPRVAIRMQGGNIGEVRGIGPEQNLDPYIGEVVEKKMSEFPDGKAYKKKSADMKRLTEIDKKNLAGENLNADDIRFLYEIDEKIEGFGYQRDPRIEEIRGKRDTKKELSFLLKIPQDLISISKEEALKGGIEFHYGSLYLESLTSAEGLTLPKKINGSLDLGRLTSAEGLTLPKKINGSLDLESLTSAEGLTLPETINGRLYLGRLTSAEGLTLPKT
;
A
#
# COMPACT_ATOMS: atom_id res chain seq x y z
N MET A 1 23.18 39.46 -18.89
CA MET A 1 23.27 38.58 -17.73
C MET A 1 24.32 39.16 -16.79
N GLU A 2 24.00 39.38 -15.51
CA GLU A 2 25.04 39.62 -14.51
C GLU A 2 25.92 38.36 -14.45
N GLN A 3 27.24 38.53 -14.55
CA GLN A 3 28.21 37.44 -14.45
C GLN A 3 28.02 36.75 -13.08
N PHE A 4 27.89 35.42 -13.07
CA PHE A 4 27.69 34.58 -11.88
C PHE A 4 26.36 34.72 -11.12
N SER A 5 25.29 35.16 -11.79
CA SER A 5 23.95 35.28 -11.16
C SER A 5 23.41 33.96 -10.56
N GLY A 6 23.73 32.81 -11.16
CA GLY A 6 23.36 31.49 -10.64
C GLY A 6 24.11 31.09 -9.36
N GLU A 7 25.41 31.36 -9.31
CA GLU A 7 26.26 31.09 -8.15
C GLU A 7 25.98 32.04 -6.99
N GLN A 8 25.64 33.29 -7.30
CA GLN A 8 25.08 34.22 -6.32
C GLN A 8 23.77 33.69 -5.73
N PHE A 9 22.88 33.13 -6.57
CA PHE A 9 21.66 32.49 -6.10
C PHE A 9 21.97 31.28 -5.19
N LEU A 10 22.93 30.43 -5.55
CA LEU A 10 23.37 29.33 -4.68
C LEU A 10 23.89 29.82 -3.34
N HIS A 11 24.74 30.85 -3.32
CA HIS A 11 25.25 31.44 -2.08
C HIS A 11 24.13 32.03 -1.21
N GLN A 12 23.10 32.63 -1.81
CA GLN A 12 21.93 33.12 -1.06
C GLN A 12 21.12 31.97 -0.45
N LYS A 13 21.06 30.80 -1.12
CA LYS A 13 20.36 29.61 -0.61
C LYS A 13 21.17 28.85 0.44
N ASP A 14 22.49 28.84 0.30
CA ASP A 14 23.42 28.28 1.27
C ASP A 14 24.62 29.21 1.45
N PRO A 15 24.56 30.13 2.44
CA PRO A 15 25.64 31.07 2.71
C PRO A 15 26.97 30.40 3.06
N ARG A 16 26.97 29.12 3.45
CA ARG A 16 28.17 28.38 3.83
C ARG A 16 28.78 27.58 2.68
N LEU A 17 28.11 27.50 1.52
CA LEU A 17 28.60 26.71 0.39
C LEU A 17 30.01 27.13 -0.05
N HIS A 18 30.26 28.44 -0.12
CA HIS A 18 31.56 28.99 -0.55
C HIS A 18 32.74 28.70 0.40
N THR A 19 32.45 28.25 1.63
CA THR A 19 33.43 27.84 2.65
C THR A 19 33.34 26.34 2.94
N SER A 20 32.59 25.59 2.13
CA SER A 20 32.55 24.13 2.24
C SER A 20 33.89 23.54 1.81
N GLU A 21 34.27 22.42 2.41
CA GLU A 21 35.54 21.74 2.13
C GLU A 21 35.78 21.52 0.63
N PRO A 22 34.82 21.05 -0.19
CA PRO A 22 35.05 20.87 -1.62
C PRO A 22 35.33 22.19 -2.37
N VAL A 23 34.73 23.30 -1.95
CA VAL A 23 34.91 24.61 -2.59
C VAL A 23 36.24 25.24 -2.18
N GLU A 24 36.64 25.12 -0.92
CA GLU A 24 37.97 25.56 -0.46
C GLU A 24 39.08 24.73 -1.10
N HIS A 25 38.89 23.41 -1.21
CA HIS A 25 39.86 22.51 -1.83
C HIS A 25 40.14 22.88 -3.29
N GLU A 26 39.13 23.31 -4.06
CA GLU A 26 39.37 23.78 -5.43
C GLU A 26 40.20 25.06 -5.46
N GLN A 27 40.02 26.00 -4.52
CA GLN A 27 40.87 27.18 -4.44
C GLN A 27 42.30 26.84 -4.04
N GLU A 28 42.49 25.89 -3.13
CA GLU A 28 43.82 25.37 -2.78
C GLU A 28 44.50 24.70 -3.98
N ARG A 29 43.77 23.86 -4.73
CA ARG A 29 44.27 23.23 -5.97
C ARG A 29 44.70 24.28 -6.99
N LYS A 30 43.89 25.32 -7.22
CA LYS A 30 44.22 26.42 -8.14
C LYS A 30 45.47 27.17 -7.69
N SER A 31 45.58 27.47 -6.39
CA SER A 31 46.78 28.09 -5.81
C SER A 31 48.04 27.26 -6.05
N LEU A 32 47.97 25.94 -5.83
CA LEU A 32 49.09 25.01 -6.08
C LEU A 32 49.45 24.85 -7.56
N ALA A 33 48.50 25.12 -8.46
CA ALA A 33 48.69 25.05 -9.91
C ALA A 33 49.07 26.40 -10.54
N ASP A 34 49.37 27.43 -9.73
CA ASP A 34 49.61 28.81 -10.17
C ASP A 34 48.45 29.41 -11.00
N GLU A 35 47.22 28.94 -10.77
CA GLU A 35 45.98 29.46 -11.38
C GLU A 35 45.39 30.62 -10.53
N GLU A 36 44.65 31.53 -11.16
CA GLU A 36 44.01 32.67 -10.46
C GLU A 36 42.99 32.19 -9.42
N THR A 37 43.15 32.61 -8.17
CA THR A 37 42.24 32.32 -7.04
C THR A 37 41.35 33.51 -6.73
N THR A 38 40.23 33.27 -6.04
CA THR A 38 39.25 34.30 -5.69
C THR A 38 38.76 34.17 -4.25
N GLN A 39 38.51 35.32 -3.63
CA GLN A 39 37.89 35.42 -2.30
C GLN A 39 36.39 35.72 -2.38
N LYS A 40 35.84 35.99 -3.57
CA LYS A 40 34.43 36.34 -3.73
C LYS A 40 33.58 35.05 -3.70
N PRO A 41 32.54 34.97 -2.85
CA PRO A 41 31.77 33.74 -2.66
C PRO A 41 31.22 33.12 -3.95
N ALA A 42 30.62 33.92 -4.84
CA ALA A 42 30.04 33.43 -6.09
C ALA A 42 31.09 32.91 -7.08
N GLU A 43 32.27 33.55 -7.14
CA GLU A 43 33.35 33.11 -8.03
C GLU A 43 33.99 31.81 -7.51
N LYS A 44 34.15 31.65 -6.18
CA LYS A 44 34.60 30.39 -5.57
C LYS A 44 33.67 29.23 -5.92
N ILE A 45 32.36 29.46 -5.79
CA ILE A 45 31.33 28.48 -6.16
C ILE A 45 31.41 28.18 -7.66
N ALA A 46 31.59 29.19 -8.51
CA ALA A 46 31.69 28.99 -9.97
C ALA A 46 32.88 28.12 -10.36
N ASP A 47 34.05 28.35 -9.75
CA ASP A 47 35.24 27.51 -9.98
C ASP A 47 34.98 26.05 -9.59
N TRP A 48 34.38 25.83 -8.42
CA TRP A 48 34.04 24.48 -7.98
C TRP A 48 32.97 23.81 -8.84
N LEU A 49 31.95 24.54 -9.30
CA LEU A 49 30.94 23.98 -10.21
C LEU A 49 31.53 23.50 -11.54
N LYS A 50 32.61 24.12 -12.03
CA LYS A 50 33.34 23.60 -13.21
C LYS A 50 33.97 22.23 -12.92
N VAL A 51 34.43 22.00 -11.70
CA VAL A 51 34.95 20.68 -11.28
C VAL A 51 33.81 19.66 -11.26
N ILE A 52 32.66 20.03 -10.70
CA ILE A 52 31.46 19.18 -10.70
C ILE A 52 31.07 18.84 -12.14
N GLU A 53 30.93 19.83 -13.00
CA GLU A 53 30.59 19.64 -14.41
C GLU A 53 31.58 18.70 -15.10
N LYS A 54 32.88 18.97 -14.99
CA LYS A 54 33.92 18.10 -15.57
C LYS A 54 33.85 16.67 -15.04
N THR A 55 33.59 16.49 -13.75
CA THR A 55 33.51 15.17 -13.11
C THR A 55 32.28 14.38 -13.57
N HIS A 56 31.14 15.07 -13.70
CA HIS A 56 29.85 14.46 -13.98
C HIS A 56 29.59 14.25 -15.48
N THR A 57 30.05 15.18 -16.33
CA THR A 57 29.75 15.16 -17.78
C THR A 57 30.99 15.00 -18.66
N GLY A 58 32.20 15.22 -18.13
CA GLY A 58 33.44 15.20 -18.92
C GLY A 58 33.81 13.84 -19.50
N HIS A 59 33.26 12.75 -18.95
CA HIS A 59 33.42 11.39 -19.45
C HIS A 59 32.09 10.62 -19.42
N ARG A 60 30.99 11.30 -19.78
CA ARG A 60 29.63 10.74 -19.73
C ARG A 60 29.45 9.46 -20.56
N ASP A 61 30.30 9.25 -21.56
CA ASP A 61 30.30 8.04 -22.41
C ASP A 61 31.10 6.87 -21.80
N ASP A 62 31.76 7.05 -20.64
CA ASP A 62 32.47 5.99 -19.91
C ASP A 62 31.62 5.52 -18.72
N PRO A 63 30.99 4.34 -18.80
CA PRO A 63 30.14 3.81 -17.72
C PRO A 63 30.87 3.70 -16.38
N ARG A 64 32.20 3.50 -16.38
CA ARG A 64 32.99 3.37 -15.15
C ARG A 64 33.12 4.71 -14.42
N VAL A 65 33.06 5.83 -15.14
CA VAL A 65 33.10 7.16 -14.52
C VAL A 65 31.75 7.44 -13.87
N LEU A 66 30.65 7.18 -14.59
CA LEU A 66 29.29 7.32 -14.08
C LEU A 66 29.06 6.44 -12.84
N GLU A 67 29.53 5.19 -12.87
CA GLU A 67 29.41 4.29 -11.71
C GLU A 67 30.16 4.82 -10.48
N ARG A 68 31.37 5.38 -10.65
CA ARG A 68 32.10 6.00 -9.53
C ARG A 68 31.37 7.22 -8.96
N VAL A 69 30.65 7.96 -9.79
CA VAL A 69 29.81 9.09 -9.35
C VAL A 69 28.61 8.57 -8.54
N LYS A 70 27.95 7.51 -9.04
CA LYS A 70 26.86 6.83 -8.32
C LYS A 70 27.34 6.28 -6.98
N ASP A 71 28.45 5.56 -6.95
CA ASP A 71 29.06 5.01 -5.73
C ASP A 71 29.34 6.08 -4.68
N TYR A 72 29.83 7.25 -5.10
CA TYR A 72 30.03 8.40 -4.21
C TYR A 72 28.71 8.84 -3.59
N TYR A 73 27.66 9.02 -4.40
CA TYR A 73 26.35 9.44 -3.92
C TYR A 73 25.65 8.37 -3.07
N HIS A 74 25.81 7.09 -3.40
CA HIS A 74 25.29 5.99 -2.59
C HIS A 74 25.90 6.01 -1.19
N LYS A 75 27.23 6.14 -1.11
CA LYS A 75 27.95 6.16 0.16
C LYS A 75 27.52 7.32 1.06
N GLU A 76 27.29 8.48 0.48
CA GLU A 76 26.97 9.70 1.23
C GLU A 76 25.49 9.80 1.63
N PHE A 77 24.58 9.29 0.80
CA PHE A 77 23.15 9.61 0.93
C PHE A 77 22.22 8.40 1.15
N VAL A 78 22.60 7.19 0.74
CA VAL A 78 21.77 5.99 0.94
C VAL A 78 21.88 5.51 2.39
N ILE A 79 20.74 5.12 2.97
CA ILE A 79 20.64 4.62 4.34
C ILE A 79 21.55 3.40 4.58
N LYS A 80 22.15 3.32 5.76
CA LYS A 80 22.91 2.13 6.16
C LYS A 80 22.02 1.07 6.82
N PRO A 81 22.37 -0.23 6.75
CA PRO A 81 21.60 -1.29 7.38
C PRO A 81 21.28 -1.03 8.86
N GLU A 82 22.25 -0.51 9.61
CA GLU A 82 22.10 -0.20 11.04
C GLU A 82 21.28 1.07 11.34
N GLU A 83 20.98 1.89 10.33
CA GLU A 83 20.19 3.12 10.45
C GLU A 83 18.69 2.87 10.18
N VAL A 84 18.32 1.69 9.67
CA VAL A 84 16.92 1.31 9.43
C VAL A 84 16.19 1.19 10.77
N PRO A 85 15.16 2.02 11.03
CA PRO A 85 14.53 2.09 12.34
C PRO A 85 13.63 0.89 12.62
N GLU A 86 13.59 0.45 13.88
CA GLU A 86 12.72 -0.65 14.31
C GLU A 86 11.23 -0.39 14.00
N SER A 87 10.81 0.87 14.00
CA SER A 87 9.45 1.28 13.63
C SER A 87 9.04 0.88 12.22
N TYR A 88 9.99 0.68 11.29
CA TYR A 88 9.70 0.12 9.98
C TYR A 88 9.21 -1.33 10.08
N PHE A 89 9.91 -2.17 10.83
CA PHE A 89 9.54 -3.58 11.01
C PHE A 89 8.26 -3.74 11.82
N GLU A 90 8.06 -2.91 12.84
CA GLU A 90 6.79 -2.87 13.58
C GLU A 90 5.62 -2.43 12.68
N ASN A 91 5.85 -1.51 11.74
CA ASN A 91 4.85 -1.16 10.73
C ASN A 91 4.55 -2.35 9.79
N GLN A 92 5.56 -3.11 9.37
CA GLN A 92 5.34 -4.32 8.55
C GLN A 92 4.50 -5.38 9.29
N LYS A 93 4.80 -5.64 10.58
CA LYS A 93 3.98 -6.53 11.42
C LYS A 93 2.54 -6.04 11.54
N ARG A 94 2.37 -4.74 11.78
CA ARG A 94 1.04 -4.10 11.86
C ARG A 94 0.26 -4.27 10.56
N MET A 95 0.86 -3.99 9.40
CA MET A 95 0.19 -4.16 8.10
C MET A 95 -0.20 -5.61 7.84
N ALA A 96 0.69 -6.56 8.13
CA ALA A 96 0.39 -7.99 8.00
C ALA A 96 -0.78 -8.40 8.91
N ARG A 97 -0.80 -7.92 10.16
CA ARG A 97 -1.89 -8.15 11.11
C ARG A 97 -3.18 -7.48 10.64
N GLU A 98 -3.14 -6.26 10.12
CA GLU A 98 -4.30 -5.55 9.59
C GLU A 98 -4.92 -6.27 8.38
N GLN A 99 -4.09 -6.90 7.53
CA GLN A 99 -4.49 -7.78 6.43
C GLN A 99 -4.94 -9.18 6.89
N GLY A 100 -4.90 -9.48 8.18
CA GLY A 100 -5.34 -10.76 8.73
C GLY A 100 -4.37 -11.91 8.51
N HIS A 101 -3.09 -11.63 8.30
CA HIS A 101 -2.02 -12.64 8.40
C HIS A 101 -1.72 -13.04 9.85
N GLY A 102 -2.33 -12.37 10.82
CA GLY A 102 -2.15 -12.61 12.26
C GLY A 102 -0.85 -12.02 12.78
N ASP A 103 -0.34 -12.61 13.86
CA ASP A 103 0.91 -12.19 14.48
C ASP A 103 2.11 -12.79 13.76
N VAL A 104 2.64 -12.01 12.81
CA VAL A 104 3.81 -12.39 12.03
C VAL A 104 5.10 -12.01 12.78
N GLU A 105 6.00 -12.98 12.95
CA GLU A 105 7.36 -12.71 13.38
C GLU A 105 8.24 -12.31 12.19
N ILE A 106 9.05 -11.26 12.37
CA ILE A 106 10.06 -10.85 11.39
C ILE A 106 11.43 -11.30 11.92
N ASP A 107 11.87 -12.46 11.44
CA ASP A 107 13.19 -13.00 11.75
C ASP A 107 14.33 -12.20 11.08
N GLN A 108 15.58 -12.58 11.37
CA GLN A 108 16.74 -11.88 10.82
C GLN A 108 16.83 -11.99 9.29
N GLY A 109 16.43 -13.12 8.69
CA GLY A 109 16.48 -13.29 7.25
C GLY A 109 15.50 -12.37 6.52
N VAL A 110 14.28 -12.23 7.04
CA VAL A 110 13.28 -11.30 6.51
C VAL A 110 13.70 -9.85 6.75
N ARG A 111 14.34 -9.55 7.90
CA ARG A 111 14.92 -8.22 8.14
C ARG A 111 15.96 -7.86 7.10
N ASP A 112 16.92 -8.75 6.85
CA ASP A 112 18.01 -8.52 5.90
C ASP A 112 17.47 -8.30 4.49
N GLN A 113 16.50 -9.11 4.06
CA GLN A 113 15.81 -8.94 2.77
C GLN A 113 15.10 -7.59 2.66
N ASN A 114 14.37 -7.18 3.69
CA ASN A 114 13.70 -5.89 3.71
C ASN A 114 14.68 -4.71 3.65
N ILE A 115 15.81 -4.80 4.36
CA ILE A 115 16.87 -3.79 4.33
C ILE A 115 17.50 -3.71 2.95
N GLU A 116 17.76 -4.86 2.33
CA GLU A 116 18.30 -4.93 0.96
C GLU A 116 17.37 -4.24 -0.04
N VAL A 117 16.06 -4.48 0.04
CA VAL A 117 15.05 -3.81 -0.80
C VAL A 117 15.06 -2.29 -0.57
N ILE A 118 15.08 -1.84 0.69
CA ILE A 118 15.13 -0.41 1.03
C ILE A 118 16.36 0.27 0.41
N ILE A 119 17.54 -0.33 0.59
CA ILE A 119 18.81 0.22 0.09
C ILE A 119 18.79 0.24 -1.43
N SER A 120 18.32 -0.84 -2.06
CA SER A 120 18.28 -0.95 -3.51
C SER A 120 17.31 0.07 -4.15
N ASP A 121 16.12 0.25 -3.58
CA ASP A 121 15.16 1.24 -4.09
C ASP A 121 15.67 2.69 -3.90
N GLN A 122 16.40 2.98 -2.80
CA GLN A 122 17.07 4.27 -2.63
C GLN A 122 18.18 4.50 -3.66
N LYS A 123 19.00 3.47 -3.95
CA LYS A 123 20.03 3.54 -5.00
C LYS A 123 19.41 3.78 -6.36
N SER A 124 18.45 2.96 -6.77
CA SER A 124 17.80 3.03 -8.08
C SER A 124 17.12 4.40 -8.30
N THR A 125 16.37 4.90 -7.31
CA THR A 125 15.76 6.24 -7.42
C THR A 125 16.78 7.36 -7.48
N LEU A 126 17.88 7.27 -6.72
CA LEU A 126 18.97 8.25 -6.78
C LEU A 126 19.72 8.21 -8.11
N ASP A 127 19.96 7.00 -8.64
CA ASP A 127 20.62 6.76 -9.91
C ASP A 127 19.85 7.39 -11.06
N ASN A 128 18.52 7.30 -11.07
CA ASN A 128 17.69 7.97 -12.08
C ASN A 128 17.95 9.48 -12.16
N TRP A 129 18.19 10.14 -11.02
CA TRP A 129 18.54 11.57 -11.00
C TRP A 129 19.97 11.83 -11.48
N VAL A 130 20.93 10.99 -11.07
CA VAL A 130 22.33 11.11 -11.49
C VAL A 130 22.44 10.88 -13.01
N ASP A 131 21.82 9.81 -13.52
CA ASP A 131 21.78 9.45 -14.93
C ASP A 131 21.17 10.58 -15.76
N TYR A 132 20.03 11.13 -15.33
CA TYR A 132 19.41 12.23 -16.07
C TYR A 132 20.29 13.49 -16.07
N PHE A 133 20.81 13.94 -14.92
CA PHE A 133 21.59 15.17 -14.88
C PHE A 133 22.96 15.08 -15.57
N THR A 134 23.51 13.87 -15.71
CA THR A 134 24.76 13.58 -16.44
C THR A 134 24.53 13.32 -17.92
N SER A 135 23.30 12.99 -18.33
CA SER A 135 22.92 12.78 -19.73
C SER A 135 22.91 14.07 -20.56
N ALA A 136 22.98 13.91 -21.88
CA ALA A 136 22.87 15.00 -22.85
C ALA A 136 21.50 15.73 -22.80
N ASP A 137 20.44 15.03 -22.40
CA ASP A 137 19.08 15.61 -22.29
C ASP A 137 19.02 16.76 -21.27
N ALA A 138 19.93 16.77 -20.30
CA ALA A 138 20.01 17.80 -19.29
C ALA A 138 21.01 18.93 -19.63
N ASP A 139 21.70 18.90 -20.79
CA ASP A 139 22.73 19.91 -21.15
C ASP A 139 22.17 21.33 -21.28
N ALA A 140 20.86 21.47 -21.53
CA ALA A 140 20.19 22.76 -21.54
C ALA A 140 20.16 23.44 -20.16
N TYR A 141 20.34 22.69 -19.07
CA TYR A 141 20.33 23.24 -17.72
C TYR A 141 21.73 23.70 -17.30
N PRO A 142 21.89 24.92 -16.78
CA PRO A 142 23.16 25.36 -16.24
C PRO A 142 23.53 24.55 -14.99
N THR A 143 24.82 24.29 -14.80
CA THR A 143 25.36 23.44 -13.71
C THR A 143 24.87 23.87 -12.34
N TRP A 144 24.77 25.19 -12.07
CA TRP A 144 24.25 25.69 -10.79
C TRP A 144 22.79 25.28 -10.53
N ALA A 145 21.95 25.20 -11.58
CA ALA A 145 20.55 24.82 -11.45
C ALA A 145 20.39 23.32 -11.23
N LYS A 146 21.19 22.50 -11.96
CA LYS A 146 21.29 21.04 -11.69
C LYS A 146 21.70 20.79 -10.25
N TYR A 147 22.75 21.47 -9.79
CA TYR A 147 23.25 21.38 -8.41
C TYR A 147 22.18 21.75 -7.39
N TRP A 148 21.48 22.87 -7.60
CA TRP A 148 20.42 23.32 -6.70
C TRP A 148 19.27 22.32 -6.61
N ALA A 149 18.79 21.81 -7.74
CA ALA A 149 17.69 20.84 -7.80
C ALA A 149 18.08 19.52 -7.14
N PHE A 150 19.22 18.95 -7.51
CA PHE A 150 19.71 17.68 -6.97
C PHE A 150 19.92 17.75 -5.45
N ASN A 151 20.66 18.75 -4.95
CA ASN A 151 20.89 18.89 -3.50
C ASN A 151 19.64 19.21 -2.70
N SER A 152 18.63 19.81 -3.33
CA SER A 152 17.35 20.03 -2.69
C SER A 152 16.54 18.74 -2.63
N MET A 153 16.55 17.94 -3.69
CA MET A 153 15.89 16.63 -3.78
C MET A 153 16.47 15.63 -2.76
N LEU A 154 17.78 15.64 -2.52
CA LEU A 154 18.44 14.78 -1.52
C LEU A 154 17.89 14.97 -0.09
N LYS A 155 17.23 16.10 0.20
CA LYS A 155 16.65 16.43 1.50
C LYS A 155 15.17 16.03 1.63
N LEU A 156 14.61 15.43 0.57
CA LEU A 156 13.21 15.06 0.48
C LEU A 156 13.04 13.54 0.60
N SER A 157 11.87 13.15 1.07
CA SER A 157 11.38 11.78 1.16
C SER A 157 10.18 11.61 0.22
N GLY A 158 9.37 10.58 0.41
CA GLY A 158 8.18 10.29 -0.40
C GLY A 158 7.23 11.48 -0.57
N TYR A 159 6.54 11.49 -1.71
CA TYR A 159 5.50 12.46 -2.02
C TYR A 159 4.21 12.12 -1.28
N ASP A 160 3.75 13.04 -0.43
CA ASP A 160 2.45 12.97 0.22
C ASP A 160 1.40 13.64 -0.70
N LYS A 161 0.53 12.81 -1.27
CA LYS A 161 -0.55 13.24 -2.16
C LYS A 161 -1.65 14.02 -1.46
N GLU A 162 -1.97 13.65 -0.22
CA GLU A 162 -3.06 14.29 0.52
C GLU A 162 -2.67 15.74 0.83
N ASN A 163 -1.45 15.93 1.30
CA ASN A 163 -0.92 17.24 1.64
C ASN A 163 -0.25 17.95 0.45
N LYS A 164 -0.12 17.28 -0.71
CA LYS A 164 0.57 17.75 -1.92
C LYS A 164 1.97 18.27 -1.64
N THR A 165 2.73 17.57 -0.80
CA THR A 165 4.07 17.98 -0.36
C THR A 165 5.03 16.81 -0.25
N PHE A 166 6.33 17.09 -0.30
CA PHE A 166 7.33 16.11 0.06
C PHE A 166 7.66 16.18 1.55
N ALA A 167 7.70 15.03 2.21
CA ALA A 167 8.25 14.93 3.55
C ALA A 167 9.75 15.23 3.54
N LYS A 168 10.31 15.61 4.69
CA LYS A 168 11.76 15.76 4.84
C LYS A 168 12.41 14.41 5.10
N ARG A 169 13.61 14.24 4.58
CA ARG A 169 14.47 13.09 4.85
C ARG A 169 15.37 13.35 6.07
N ASP A 170 15.55 12.32 6.87
CA ASP A 170 16.56 12.19 7.91
C ASP A 170 17.33 10.86 7.73
N LYS A 171 18.23 10.54 8.67
CA LYS A 171 19.07 9.33 8.59
C LYS A 171 18.28 8.02 8.65
N GLY A 172 17.11 8.00 9.29
CA GLY A 172 16.27 6.82 9.43
C GLY A 172 15.21 6.68 8.34
N THR A 173 15.24 7.56 7.34
CA THR A 173 14.25 7.55 6.26
C THR A 173 14.46 6.34 5.36
N VAL A 174 13.51 5.42 5.39
CA VAL A 174 13.49 4.20 4.57
C VAL A 174 12.90 4.40 3.18
N ALA A 175 12.13 5.47 2.98
CA ALA A 175 11.51 5.73 1.68
C ALA A 175 12.56 5.94 0.57
N PRO A 176 12.25 5.67 -0.70
CA PRO A 176 13.07 6.08 -1.84
C PRO A 176 13.18 7.61 -1.98
N TYR A 177 14.06 8.09 -2.84
CA TYR A 177 14.09 9.51 -3.21
C TYR A 177 12.86 9.88 -4.04
N PRO A 178 12.47 11.17 -4.10
CA PRO A 178 11.41 11.61 -5.00
C PRO A 178 11.61 11.10 -6.42
N ASP A 179 10.56 10.55 -7.03
CA ASP A 179 10.64 10.12 -8.43
C ASP A 179 11.01 11.29 -9.35
N LEU A 180 11.85 10.99 -10.35
CA LEU A 180 12.17 11.95 -11.41
C LEU A 180 11.00 12.06 -12.38
N ASN A 181 10.36 13.22 -12.40
CA ASN A 181 9.44 13.67 -13.42
C ASN A 181 10.15 14.77 -14.22
N ARG A 182 10.61 14.40 -15.42
CA ARG A 182 11.45 15.28 -16.27
C ARG A 182 10.71 16.56 -16.69
N GLU A 183 9.40 16.49 -16.92
CA GLU A 183 8.59 17.65 -17.30
C GLU A 183 8.39 18.60 -16.11
N ALA A 184 8.08 18.07 -14.93
CA ALA A 184 7.96 18.85 -13.70
C ALA A 184 9.29 19.50 -13.32
N LEU A 185 10.39 18.78 -13.48
CA LEU A 185 11.73 19.29 -13.26
C LEU A 185 12.07 20.42 -14.25
N ALA A 186 11.81 20.21 -15.55
CA ALA A 186 12.01 21.20 -16.59
C ALA A 186 11.24 22.49 -16.29
N TYR A 187 9.96 22.36 -15.89
CA TYR A 187 9.14 23.49 -15.47
C TYR A 187 9.77 24.24 -14.30
N VAL A 188 10.17 23.54 -13.24
CA VAL A 188 10.78 24.19 -12.05
C VAL A 188 12.09 24.90 -12.40
N ILE A 189 12.97 24.24 -13.17
CA ILE A 189 14.26 24.79 -13.57
C ILE A 189 14.08 26.03 -14.44
N ASP A 190 13.20 26.00 -15.45
CA ASP A 190 12.89 27.15 -16.31
C ASP A 190 12.47 28.38 -15.48
N LYS A 191 11.54 28.19 -14.55
CA LYS A 191 11.01 29.30 -13.72
C LYS A 191 12.07 29.88 -12.80
N ILE A 192 12.98 29.06 -12.28
CA ILE A 192 14.06 29.49 -11.41
C ILE A 192 15.16 30.21 -12.21
N ILE A 193 15.52 29.72 -13.39
CA ILE A 193 16.46 30.41 -14.30
C ILE A 193 15.91 31.79 -14.66
N LYS A 194 14.65 31.88 -15.09
CA LYS A 194 13.99 33.16 -15.40
C LYS A 194 14.00 34.10 -14.19
N LYS A 195 13.72 33.59 -12.99
CA LYS A 195 13.75 34.38 -11.75
C LYS A 195 15.16 34.93 -11.49
N VAL A 196 16.19 34.09 -11.57
CA VAL A 196 17.58 34.47 -11.34
C VAL A 196 18.05 35.51 -12.37
N ASN A 197 17.65 35.34 -13.63
CA ASN A 197 17.96 36.26 -14.71
C ASN A 197 17.12 37.54 -14.71
N LYS A 198 16.17 37.69 -13.77
CA LYS A 198 15.20 38.80 -13.69
C LYS A 198 14.35 38.92 -14.98
N GLU A 199 14.06 37.81 -15.63
CA GLU A 199 13.19 37.71 -16.79
C GLU A 199 11.70 37.75 -16.39
N ALA A 200 10.83 38.15 -17.31
CA ALA A 200 9.40 38.18 -17.06
C ALA A 200 8.81 36.77 -16.95
N ILE A 201 8.00 36.53 -15.91
CA ILE A 201 7.28 35.28 -15.67
C ILE A 201 5.78 35.60 -15.60
N PRO A 202 5.05 35.54 -16.73
CA PRO A 202 3.66 35.97 -16.81
C PRO A 202 2.75 35.33 -15.77
N GLU A 203 2.97 34.05 -15.44
CA GLU A 203 2.14 33.32 -14.47
C GLU A 203 2.19 33.92 -13.05
N GLN A 204 3.20 34.73 -12.70
CA GLN A 204 3.26 35.42 -11.41
C GLN A 204 2.21 36.54 -11.28
N ALA A 205 1.75 37.12 -12.38
CA ALA A 205 0.75 38.18 -12.37
C ALA A 205 -0.63 37.62 -12.02
N ASP A 206 -0.94 36.44 -12.56
CA ASP A 206 -2.26 35.81 -12.45
C ASP A 206 -2.34 34.80 -11.28
N ASN A 207 -1.20 34.44 -10.66
CA ASN A 207 -1.15 33.49 -9.54
C ASN A 207 -0.27 33.99 -8.37
N PRO A 208 -0.87 34.67 -7.38
CA PRO A 208 -0.16 35.17 -6.19
C PRO A 208 0.47 34.06 -5.32
N GLU A 209 -0.09 32.85 -5.31
CA GLU A 209 0.46 31.72 -4.56
C GLU A 209 1.73 31.18 -5.22
N PHE A 210 1.69 31.02 -6.55
CA PHE A 210 2.86 30.64 -7.34
C PHE A 210 3.98 31.67 -7.20
N LYS A 211 3.65 32.97 -7.18
CA LYS A 211 4.64 34.02 -6.91
C LYS A 211 5.34 33.82 -5.56
N LYS A 212 4.59 33.55 -4.48
CA LYS A 212 5.17 33.27 -3.14
C LYS A 212 6.06 32.02 -3.15
N LEU A 213 5.66 30.96 -3.85
CA LEU A 213 6.46 29.74 -3.98
C LEU A 213 7.79 30.02 -4.68
N LEU A 214 7.73 30.74 -5.79
CA LEU A 214 8.88 31.10 -6.60
C LEU A 214 9.81 32.09 -5.87
N ASP A 215 9.26 33.02 -5.07
CA ASP A 215 10.04 33.91 -4.20
C ASP A 215 10.86 33.17 -3.16
N ARG A 216 10.28 32.13 -2.55
CA ARG A 216 11.01 31.27 -1.61
C ARG A 216 12.01 30.36 -2.32
N ALA A 217 11.79 30.06 -3.60
CA ALA A 217 12.61 29.14 -4.39
C ALA A 217 12.95 27.86 -3.60
N ASN A 218 11.91 27.25 -3.03
CA ASN A 218 12.01 25.96 -2.36
C ASN A 218 11.69 24.88 -3.39
N PHE A 219 12.71 24.08 -3.76
CA PHE A 219 12.57 23.06 -4.79
C PHE A 219 11.42 22.10 -4.52
N GLY A 220 11.35 21.49 -3.33
CA GLY A 220 10.31 20.50 -3.01
C GLY A 220 8.89 21.05 -3.19
N LYS A 221 8.62 22.29 -2.80
CA LYS A 221 7.30 22.91 -3.00
C LYS A 221 7.02 23.27 -4.46
N LEU A 222 8.03 23.76 -5.18
CA LEU A 222 7.91 24.07 -6.60
C LEU A 222 7.73 22.80 -7.44
N TYR A 223 8.43 21.73 -7.07
CA TYR A 223 8.39 20.43 -7.71
C TYR A 223 7.06 19.73 -7.43
N ALA A 224 6.56 19.77 -6.20
CA ALA A 224 5.21 19.31 -5.87
C ALA A 224 4.14 20.07 -6.67
N TYR A 225 4.24 21.41 -6.74
CA TYR A 225 3.34 22.23 -7.55
C TYR A 225 3.40 21.87 -9.05
N ALA A 226 4.59 21.59 -9.57
CA ALA A 226 4.77 21.21 -10.97
C ALA A 226 4.22 19.81 -11.26
N ILE A 227 4.46 18.84 -10.37
CA ILE A 227 3.87 17.49 -10.45
C ILE A 227 2.35 17.60 -10.47
N GLU A 228 1.73 18.35 -9.56
CA GLU A 228 0.26 18.53 -9.57
C GLU A 228 -0.27 19.17 -10.85
N LYS A 229 0.50 20.07 -11.47
CA LYS A 229 0.11 20.73 -12.72
C LYS A 229 0.20 19.80 -13.94
N ILE A 230 1.11 18.83 -13.90
CA ILE A 230 1.48 17.99 -15.05
C ILE A 230 0.85 16.59 -14.94
N THR A 231 0.79 16.04 -13.73
CA THR A 231 0.09 14.79 -13.46
C THR A 231 -1.40 15.02 -13.66
N PRO A 232 -2.07 14.19 -14.48
CA PRO A 232 -3.50 14.32 -14.78
C PRO A 232 -4.32 14.20 -13.50
N THR A 233 -4.68 15.35 -12.94
CA THR A 233 -5.40 15.50 -11.66
C THR A 233 -6.45 16.60 -11.72
N GLU A 234 -6.70 17.20 -12.90
CA GLU A 234 -8.00 17.84 -13.04
C GLU A 234 -9.04 16.74 -12.87
N GLU A 235 -9.97 16.96 -11.95
CA GLU A 235 -11.12 16.08 -11.67
C GLU A 235 -11.79 15.61 -12.97
N ASN A 236 -11.72 16.44 -14.02
CA ASN A 236 -12.16 16.18 -15.39
C ASN A 236 -11.44 15.06 -16.15
N GLU A 237 -10.15 14.81 -15.92
CA GLU A 237 -9.40 13.74 -16.62
C GLU A 237 -9.65 12.37 -15.98
N LEU A 238 -9.86 12.32 -14.66
CA LEU A 238 -10.23 11.08 -13.98
C LEU A 238 -11.67 10.62 -14.29
N LEU A 239 -12.57 11.56 -14.66
CA LEU A 239 -13.91 11.25 -15.17
C LEU A 239 -13.88 10.37 -16.42
N ASN A 240 -12.82 10.49 -17.23
CA ASN A 240 -12.63 9.58 -18.35
C ASN A 240 -11.95 8.29 -17.85
N THR A 241 -12.76 7.25 -17.69
CA THR A 241 -12.29 5.94 -17.23
C THR A 241 -11.84 5.03 -18.37
N LYS A 242 -11.89 5.50 -19.63
CA LYS A 242 -11.43 4.72 -20.79
C LYS A 242 -9.92 4.53 -20.74
N GLY A 243 -9.49 3.32 -21.05
CA GLY A 243 -8.11 2.90 -20.93
C GLY A 243 -7.94 1.42 -21.22
N GLU A 244 -6.79 0.90 -20.86
CA GLU A 244 -6.41 -0.49 -21.10
C GLU A 244 -5.73 -1.12 -19.89
N TRP A 245 -5.97 -2.41 -19.70
CA TRP A 245 -5.19 -3.23 -18.78
C TRP A 245 -3.94 -3.72 -19.50
N ILE A 246 -2.77 -3.37 -18.97
CA ILE A 246 -1.50 -3.93 -19.40
C ILE A 246 -1.07 -4.98 -18.37
N LYS A 247 -0.69 -6.16 -18.88
CA LYS A 247 -0.16 -7.27 -18.09
C LYS A 247 1.36 -7.29 -18.22
N TYR A 248 2.04 -7.26 -17.09
CA TYR A 248 3.47 -7.53 -16.93
C TYR A 248 3.62 -8.97 -16.40
N PRO A 249 4.11 -9.92 -17.22
CA PRO A 249 4.14 -11.32 -16.84
C PRO A 249 5.08 -11.64 -15.67
N GLN A 250 4.74 -12.67 -14.90
CA GLN A 250 5.64 -13.19 -13.87
C GLN A 250 7.04 -13.50 -14.44
N ASN A 251 8.09 -13.09 -13.72
CA ASN A 251 9.50 -13.23 -14.09
C ASN A 251 9.89 -12.56 -15.43
N SER A 252 9.11 -11.59 -15.92
CA SER A 252 9.53 -10.75 -17.05
C SER A 252 10.58 -9.71 -16.63
N ASP A 253 11.14 -9.03 -17.61
CA ASP A 253 11.87 -7.78 -17.38
C ASP A 253 10.95 -6.80 -16.63
N HIS A 254 11.44 -6.25 -15.52
CA HIS A 254 10.71 -5.33 -14.63
C HIS A 254 10.80 -3.88 -15.10
N MET A 255 11.75 -3.54 -15.96
CA MET A 255 11.98 -2.15 -16.39
C MET A 255 10.77 -1.52 -17.10
N PRO A 256 10.04 -2.20 -18.02
CA PRO A 256 8.85 -1.61 -18.63
C PRO A 256 7.77 -1.23 -17.60
N LEU A 257 7.61 -2.01 -16.53
CA LEU A 257 6.69 -1.69 -15.44
C LEU A 257 7.19 -0.45 -14.69
N VAL A 258 8.47 -0.42 -14.29
CA VAL A 258 9.07 0.72 -13.59
C VAL A 258 8.91 2.01 -14.40
N GLU A 259 9.34 2.00 -15.66
CA GLU A 259 9.28 3.15 -16.57
C GLU A 259 7.85 3.67 -16.76
N SER A 260 6.86 2.77 -16.83
CA SER A 260 5.44 3.14 -16.96
C SER A 260 4.84 3.83 -15.72
N LEU A 261 5.49 3.70 -14.57
CA LEU A 261 5.01 4.26 -13.30
C LEU A 261 5.78 5.51 -12.88
N GLN A 262 7.04 5.63 -13.31
CA GLN A 262 7.93 6.73 -12.97
C GLN A 262 7.33 8.08 -13.38
N GLY A 263 7.47 9.06 -12.49
CA GLY A 263 7.02 10.43 -12.74
C GLY A 263 5.52 10.67 -12.65
N HIS A 264 4.68 9.62 -12.60
CA HIS A 264 3.23 9.76 -12.40
C HIS A 264 2.84 10.00 -10.93
N GLY A 265 3.81 9.93 -10.01
CA GLY A 265 3.59 10.12 -8.60
C GLY A 265 2.52 9.18 -8.07
N THR A 266 2.49 7.91 -8.48
CA THR A 266 1.45 6.95 -8.09
C THR A 266 1.41 6.70 -6.58
N GLY A 267 2.53 6.92 -5.88
CA GLY A 267 2.71 6.57 -4.48
C GLY A 267 2.93 5.08 -4.25
N TRP A 268 3.09 4.30 -5.32
CA TRP A 268 3.34 2.86 -5.26
C TRP A 268 4.84 2.59 -5.16
N CYS A 269 5.23 1.72 -4.21
CA CYS A 269 6.62 1.27 -4.10
C CYS A 269 7.12 0.54 -5.35
N THR A 270 6.22 0.02 -6.20
CA THR A 270 6.52 -0.60 -7.50
C THR A 270 7.19 0.34 -8.51
N ALA A 271 7.17 1.66 -8.27
CA ALA A 271 8.02 2.57 -9.04
C ALA A 271 9.52 2.37 -8.75
N GLY A 272 9.86 1.70 -7.65
CA GLY A 272 11.20 1.22 -7.32
C GLY A 272 11.52 -0.10 -8.01
N GLU A 273 12.74 -0.20 -8.53
CA GLU A 273 13.18 -1.29 -9.39
C GLU A 273 13.18 -2.66 -8.69
N SER A 274 13.79 -2.76 -7.51
CA SER A 274 13.88 -4.03 -6.78
C SER A 274 12.51 -4.47 -6.26
N THR A 275 11.68 -3.51 -5.84
CA THR A 275 10.30 -3.80 -5.49
C THR A 275 9.52 -4.35 -6.70
N ALA A 276 9.64 -3.74 -7.89
CA ALA A 276 8.97 -4.23 -9.10
C ALA A 276 9.44 -5.64 -9.47
N GLN A 277 10.75 -5.89 -9.40
CA GLN A 277 11.33 -7.20 -9.65
C GLN A 277 10.80 -8.25 -8.67
N ALA A 278 10.82 -7.97 -7.36
CA ALA A 278 10.32 -8.89 -6.34
C ALA A 278 8.82 -9.20 -6.51
N GLN A 279 8.02 -8.20 -6.88
CA GLN A 279 6.60 -8.40 -7.14
C GLN A 279 6.34 -9.25 -8.39
N LEU A 280 7.11 -9.06 -9.46
CA LEU A 280 7.05 -9.88 -10.67
C LEU A 280 7.60 -11.29 -10.47
N GLN A 281 8.48 -11.52 -9.50
CA GLN A 281 8.84 -12.89 -9.08
C GLN A 281 7.66 -13.57 -8.36
N GLY A 282 6.89 -12.80 -7.58
CA GLY A 282 5.72 -13.28 -6.84
C GLY A 282 4.54 -13.67 -7.71
N GLY A 283 4.33 -13.04 -8.86
CA GLY A 283 3.23 -13.31 -9.77
C GLY A 283 3.13 -12.31 -10.92
N ASP A 284 2.12 -12.46 -11.77
CA ASP A 284 1.79 -11.44 -12.77
C ASP A 284 1.46 -10.09 -12.11
N PHE A 285 1.69 -9.00 -12.83
CA PHE A 285 1.32 -7.66 -12.40
C PHE A 285 0.45 -6.99 -13.45
N TYR A 286 -0.69 -6.45 -13.05
CA TYR A 286 -1.60 -5.77 -13.96
C TYR A 286 -1.67 -4.30 -13.58
N VAL A 287 -1.58 -3.41 -14.56
CA VAL A 287 -1.84 -1.98 -14.36
C VAL A 287 -2.89 -1.53 -15.36
N TYR A 288 -3.89 -0.82 -14.86
CA TYR A 288 -4.84 -0.12 -15.71
C TYR A 288 -4.33 1.28 -15.99
N TYR A 289 -4.22 1.63 -17.26
CA TYR A 289 -3.83 2.96 -17.70
C TYR A 289 -5.00 3.63 -18.42
N SER A 290 -5.44 4.80 -17.95
CA SER A 290 -6.36 5.63 -18.72
C SER A 290 -5.65 6.29 -19.90
N TYR A 291 -6.42 6.60 -20.94
CA TYR A 291 -5.88 7.29 -22.12
C TYR A 291 -5.52 8.74 -21.81
N ASP A 292 -4.34 9.18 -22.26
CA ASP A 292 -3.93 10.58 -22.26
C ASP A 292 -4.65 11.39 -23.35
N LYS A 293 -4.29 12.68 -23.49
CA LYS A 293 -4.87 13.60 -24.47
C LYS A 293 -4.59 13.17 -25.92
N GLN A 294 -3.56 12.35 -26.13
CA GLN A 294 -3.17 11.77 -27.41
C GLN A 294 -3.81 10.40 -27.64
N GLY A 295 -4.64 9.91 -26.71
CA GLY A 295 -5.34 8.64 -26.79
C GLY A 295 -4.45 7.44 -26.48
N GLN A 296 -3.29 7.62 -25.86
CA GLN A 296 -2.37 6.53 -25.49
C GLN A 296 -2.58 6.11 -24.02
N PRO A 297 -2.54 4.80 -23.69
CA PRO A 297 -2.80 4.30 -22.35
C PRO A 297 -1.56 4.49 -21.45
N THR A 298 -1.29 5.73 -21.05
CA THR A 298 -0.05 6.12 -20.34
C THR A 298 -0.29 6.57 -18.90
N ILE A 299 -1.54 6.75 -18.47
CA ILE A 299 -1.85 7.32 -17.15
C ILE A 299 -2.23 6.20 -16.18
N PRO A 300 -1.35 5.75 -15.27
CA PRO A 300 -1.66 4.66 -14.34
C PRO A 300 -2.77 5.05 -13.35
N ARG A 301 -3.73 4.15 -13.14
CA ARG A 301 -4.91 4.37 -12.26
C ARG A 301 -5.01 3.34 -11.15
N VAL A 302 -4.80 2.07 -11.49
CA VAL A 302 -4.95 0.93 -10.57
C VAL A 302 -3.91 -0.12 -10.91
N ALA A 303 -3.35 -0.74 -9.89
CA ALA A 303 -2.51 -1.93 -10.01
C ALA A 303 -3.13 -3.12 -9.29
N ILE A 304 -2.99 -4.31 -9.88
CA ILE A 304 -3.32 -5.60 -9.28
C ILE A 304 -2.03 -6.44 -9.28
N ARG A 305 -1.49 -6.68 -8.09
CA ARG A 305 -0.35 -7.57 -7.89
C ARG A 305 -0.87 -8.98 -7.64
N MET A 306 -0.40 -9.95 -8.42
CA MET A 306 -0.69 -11.36 -8.16
C MET A 306 0.36 -11.99 -7.26
N GLN A 307 -0.05 -13.02 -6.52
CA GLN A 307 0.81 -13.94 -5.80
C GLN A 307 0.49 -15.36 -6.31
N GLY A 308 1.34 -15.87 -7.20
CA GLY A 308 1.01 -17.02 -8.04
C GLY A 308 -0.22 -16.74 -8.89
N GLY A 309 -1.22 -17.62 -8.81
CA GLY A 309 -2.49 -17.47 -9.54
C GLY A 309 -3.57 -16.65 -8.83
N ASN A 310 -3.29 -16.17 -7.61
CA ASN A 310 -4.27 -15.46 -6.77
C ASN A 310 -3.93 -13.98 -6.67
N ILE A 311 -4.92 -13.16 -6.34
CA ILE A 311 -4.75 -11.73 -6.12
C ILE A 311 -4.04 -11.52 -4.78
N GLY A 312 -2.86 -10.92 -4.82
CA GLY A 312 -2.13 -10.51 -3.63
C GLY A 312 -2.58 -9.15 -3.12
N GLU A 313 -2.70 -8.17 -4.02
CA GLU A 313 -3.02 -6.78 -3.65
C GLU A 313 -3.69 -6.03 -4.80
N VAL A 314 -4.66 -5.18 -4.48
CA VAL A 314 -5.25 -4.19 -5.38
C VAL A 314 -5.02 -2.80 -4.78
N ARG A 315 -4.41 -1.89 -5.55
CA ARG A 315 -4.11 -0.53 -5.12
C ARG A 315 -4.42 0.48 -6.21
N GLY A 316 -4.94 1.63 -5.80
CA GLY A 316 -5.23 2.76 -6.68
C GLY A 316 -4.29 3.93 -6.45
N ILE A 317 -4.53 5.01 -7.19
CA ILE A 317 -3.75 6.25 -7.11
C ILE A 317 -4.31 7.28 -6.11
N GLY A 318 -5.40 6.98 -5.40
CA GLY A 318 -6.01 7.85 -4.40
C GLY A 318 -5.21 7.96 -3.09
N PRO A 319 -5.68 8.76 -2.12
CA PRO A 319 -5.09 8.83 -0.78
C PRO A 319 -5.00 7.44 -0.14
N GLU A 320 -3.89 7.17 0.57
CA GLU A 320 -3.58 5.84 1.13
C GLU A 320 -3.59 4.69 0.10
N GLN A 321 -3.33 5.00 -1.17
CA GLN A 321 -3.40 4.06 -2.30
C GLN A 321 -4.80 3.45 -2.51
N ASN A 322 -5.85 4.14 -2.06
CA ASN A 322 -7.23 3.76 -2.38
C ASN A 322 -7.51 3.92 -3.89
N LEU A 323 -8.57 3.26 -4.36
CA LEU A 323 -9.09 3.51 -5.71
C LEU A 323 -9.56 4.96 -5.84
N ASP A 324 -9.35 5.56 -7.01
CA ASP A 324 -10.00 6.83 -7.31
C ASP A 324 -11.54 6.65 -7.43
N PRO A 325 -12.33 7.71 -7.22
CA PRO A 325 -13.79 7.60 -7.15
C PRO A 325 -14.48 7.07 -8.42
N TYR A 326 -13.80 7.08 -9.57
CA TYR A 326 -14.42 6.80 -10.87
C TYR A 326 -14.07 5.42 -11.43
N ILE A 327 -12.98 4.79 -10.96
CA ILE A 327 -12.45 3.57 -11.57
C ILE A 327 -13.07 2.26 -11.04
N GLY A 328 -13.99 2.35 -10.07
CA GLY A 328 -14.58 1.20 -9.40
C GLY A 328 -15.08 0.12 -10.36
N GLU A 329 -15.92 0.47 -11.33
CA GLU A 329 -16.49 -0.50 -12.29
C GLU A 329 -15.42 -1.21 -13.14
N VAL A 330 -14.37 -0.50 -13.55
CA VAL A 330 -13.25 -1.08 -14.31
C VAL A 330 -12.54 -2.15 -13.49
N VAL A 331 -12.30 -1.85 -12.22
CA VAL A 331 -11.71 -2.81 -11.28
C VAL A 331 -12.65 -3.98 -11.05
N GLU A 332 -13.94 -3.73 -10.80
CA GLU A 332 -14.89 -4.81 -10.55
C GLU A 332 -15.00 -5.80 -11.71
N LYS A 333 -15.01 -5.29 -12.94
CA LYS A 333 -14.98 -6.12 -14.15
C LYS A 333 -13.70 -6.94 -14.20
N LYS A 334 -12.54 -6.33 -13.97
CA LYS A 334 -11.26 -7.06 -13.99
C LYS A 334 -11.19 -8.12 -12.90
N MET A 335 -11.67 -7.81 -11.70
CA MET A 335 -11.73 -8.75 -10.57
C MET A 335 -12.57 -10.00 -10.89
N SER A 336 -13.60 -9.88 -11.72
CA SER A 336 -14.43 -11.02 -12.13
C SER A 336 -13.73 -12.01 -13.06
N GLU A 337 -12.60 -11.62 -13.66
CA GLU A 337 -11.77 -12.50 -14.50
C GLU A 337 -10.89 -13.43 -13.68
N PHE A 338 -10.65 -13.12 -12.39
CA PHE A 338 -9.82 -13.91 -11.51
C PHE A 338 -10.65 -14.92 -10.69
N PRO A 339 -10.20 -16.18 -10.54
CA PRO A 339 -10.95 -17.21 -9.81
C PRO A 339 -11.26 -16.83 -8.35
N ASP A 340 -10.35 -16.09 -7.71
CA ASP A 340 -10.43 -15.69 -6.31
C ASP A 340 -10.95 -14.25 -6.13
N GLY A 341 -11.35 -13.55 -7.19
CA GLY A 341 -11.71 -12.14 -7.12
C GLY A 341 -12.88 -11.82 -6.17
N LYS A 342 -13.89 -12.70 -6.09
CA LYS A 342 -14.98 -12.57 -5.10
C LYS A 342 -14.48 -12.75 -3.67
N ALA A 343 -13.64 -13.76 -3.44
CA ALA A 343 -13.07 -14.05 -2.12
C ALA A 343 -12.13 -12.92 -1.68
N TYR A 344 -11.31 -12.38 -2.58
CA TYR A 344 -10.44 -11.23 -2.33
C TYR A 344 -11.24 -10.02 -1.87
N LYS A 345 -12.32 -9.66 -2.59
CA LYS A 345 -13.19 -8.52 -2.22
C LYS A 345 -13.75 -8.68 -0.81
N LYS A 346 -14.22 -9.88 -0.48
CA LYS A 346 -14.74 -10.19 0.85
C LYS A 346 -13.65 -10.02 1.92
N LYS A 347 -12.49 -10.67 1.75
CA LYS A 347 -11.35 -10.54 2.67
C LYS A 347 -10.91 -9.10 2.89
N SER A 348 -10.80 -8.33 1.80
CA SER A 348 -10.43 -6.91 1.87
C SER A 348 -11.45 -6.09 2.68
N ALA A 349 -12.76 -6.29 2.42
CA ALA A 349 -13.83 -5.61 3.15
C ALA A 349 -13.85 -6.01 4.64
N ASP A 350 -13.71 -7.30 4.93
CA ASP A 350 -13.67 -7.86 6.29
C ASP A 350 -12.49 -7.31 7.08
N MET A 351 -11.28 -7.28 6.49
CA MET A 351 -10.07 -6.78 7.14
C MET A 351 -10.12 -5.27 7.37
N LYS A 352 -10.69 -4.51 6.44
CA LYS A 352 -10.96 -3.08 6.65
C LYS A 352 -11.90 -2.88 7.84
N ARG A 353 -13.01 -3.62 7.88
CA ARG A 353 -13.99 -3.51 8.95
C ARG A 353 -13.45 -3.94 10.31
N LEU A 354 -12.69 -5.05 10.36
CA LEU A 354 -12.05 -5.52 11.58
C LEU A 354 -11.03 -4.49 12.09
N THR A 355 -10.27 -3.85 11.20
CA THR A 355 -9.32 -2.80 11.56
C THR A 355 -10.01 -1.55 12.13
N GLU A 356 -11.16 -1.15 11.58
CA GLU A 356 -11.98 -0.07 12.15
C GLU A 356 -12.47 -0.41 13.57
N ILE A 357 -12.94 -1.65 13.78
CA ILE A 357 -13.41 -2.13 15.08
C ILE A 357 -12.26 -2.21 16.09
N ASP A 358 -11.08 -2.68 15.67
CA ASP A 358 -9.90 -2.76 16.52
C ASP A 358 -9.42 -1.36 16.94
N LYS A 359 -9.40 -0.39 16.03
CA LYS A 359 -9.11 1.03 16.34
C LYS A 359 -10.07 1.58 17.39
N LYS A 360 -11.39 1.38 17.23
CA LYS A 360 -12.40 1.77 18.24
C LYS A 360 -12.13 1.11 19.58
N ASN A 361 -11.83 -0.19 19.57
CA ASN A 361 -11.56 -0.96 20.77
C ASN A 361 -10.30 -0.46 21.52
N LEU A 362 -9.22 -0.15 20.79
CA LEU A 362 -8.00 0.44 21.34
C LEU A 362 -8.22 1.85 21.89
N ALA A 363 -9.11 2.63 21.27
CA ALA A 363 -9.51 3.95 21.74
C ALA A 363 -10.49 3.89 22.94
N GLY A 364 -10.98 2.70 23.32
CA GLY A 364 -11.98 2.55 24.37
C GLY A 364 -13.39 3.01 23.97
N GLU A 365 -13.66 3.11 22.66
CA GLU A 365 -14.96 3.49 22.11
C GLU A 365 -15.95 2.32 22.17
N ASN A 366 -17.24 2.64 22.30
CA ASN A 366 -18.31 1.65 22.26
C ASN A 366 -18.55 1.16 20.83
N LEU A 367 -18.70 -0.16 20.67
CA LEU A 367 -19.10 -0.77 19.41
C LEU A 367 -20.61 -0.64 19.21
N ASN A 368 -21.02 -0.25 18.00
CA ASN A 368 -22.44 -0.19 17.65
C ASN A 368 -23.00 -1.58 17.30
N ALA A 369 -24.30 -1.67 17.01
CA ALA A 369 -24.94 -2.95 16.71
C ALA A 369 -24.33 -3.66 15.49
N ASP A 370 -23.92 -2.93 14.46
CA ASP A 370 -23.32 -3.52 13.25
C ASP A 370 -21.88 -3.96 13.49
N ASP A 371 -21.12 -3.22 14.30
CA ASP A 371 -19.79 -3.64 14.77
C ASP A 371 -19.88 -4.97 15.54
N ILE A 372 -20.83 -5.08 16.48
CA ILE A 372 -21.05 -6.31 17.26
C ILE A 372 -21.52 -7.44 16.34
N ARG A 373 -22.46 -7.18 15.42
CA ARG A 373 -22.96 -8.17 14.46
C ARG A 373 -21.84 -8.76 13.60
N PHE A 374 -20.93 -7.91 13.13
CA PHE A 374 -19.75 -8.32 12.38
C PHE A 374 -18.76 -9.10 13.27
N LEU A 375 -18.36 -8.54 14.42
CA LEU A 375 -17.38 -9.14 15.33
C LEU A 375 -17.78 -10.53 15.82
N TYR A 376 -19.07 -10.74 16.07
CA TYR A 376 -19.62 -12.02 16.49
C TYR A 376 -19.98 -12.94 15.32
N GLU A 377 -19.70 -12.55 14.07
CA GLU A 377 -19.95 -13.37 12.88
C GLU A 377 -21.40 -13.89 12.84
N ILE A 378 -22.39 -13.01 13.03
CA ILE A 378 -23.81 -13.41 13.12
C ILE A 378 -24.39 -13.79 11.75
N ASP A 379 -23.88 -13.14 10.70
CA ASP A 379 -24.34 -13.34 9.34
C ASP A 379 -23.38 -14.22 8.55
N GLU A 380 -22.09 -13.86 8.56
CA GLU A 380 -21.03 -14.58 7.85
C GLU A 380 -19.74 -14.60 8.68
N LYS A 381 -18.83 -15.51 8.32
CA LYS A 381 -17.48 -15.59 8.92
C LYS A 381 -16.61 -14.44 8.44
N ILE A 382 -15.75 -13.93 9.32
CA ILE A 382 -14.72 -12.94 8.97
C ILE A 382 -13.59 -13.70 8.28
N GLU A 383 -13.20 -13.25 7.09
CA GLU A 383 -12.09 -13.84 6.33
C GLU A 383 -10.92 -12.87 6.22
N GLY A 384 -9.70 -13.37 6.47
CA GLY A 384 -8.46 -12.65 6.28
C GLY A 384 -7.59 -13.24 5.17
N PHE A 385 -6.44 -12.62 4.92
CA PHE A 385 -5.44 -13.13 3.99
C PHE A 385 -4.50 -14.18 4.61
N GLY A 386 -4.54 -14.35 5.94
CA GLY A 386 -3.83 -15.42 6.65
C GLY A 386 -4.50 -16.80 6.56
N TYR A 387 -3.73 -17.82 6.93
CA TYR A 387 -4.19 -19.21 6.99
C TYR A 387 -5.02 -19.52 8.24
N GLN A 388 -4.79 -18.76 9.31
CA GLN A 388 -5.46 -18.92 10.59
C GLN A 388 -6.51 -17.82 10.76
N ARG A 389 -7.44 -18.06 11.69
CA ARG A 389 -8.41 -17.04 12.09
C ARG A 389 -7.68 -15.84 12.68
N ASP A 390 -8.12 -14.64 12.32
CA ASP A 390 -7.49 -13.40 12.79
C ASP A 390 -7.57 -13.32 14.34
N PRO A 391 -6.42 -13.20 15.04
CA PRO A 391 -6.37 -13.21 16.50
C PRO A 391 -7.12 -12.02 17.12
N ARG A 392 -7.22 -10.88 16.41
CA ARG A 392 -7.94 -9.68 16.88
C ARG A 392 -9.38 -9.99 17.27
N ILE A 393 -10.03 -10.93 16.58
CA ILE A 393 -11.43 -11.30 16.85
C ILE A 393 -11.59 -11.80 18.29
N GLU A 394 -10.73 -12.73 18.72
CA GLU A 394 -10.80 -13.28 20.08
C GLU A 394 -10.26 -12.30 21.12
N GLU A 395 -9.23 -11.51 20.78
CA GLU A 395 -8.69 -10.50 21.69
C GLU A 395 -9.71 -9.40 22.03
N ILE A 396 -10.49 -8.95 21.04
CA ILE A 396 -11.55 -7.95 21.22
C ILE A 396 -12.72 -8.57 22.00
N ARG A 397 -13.14 -9.78 21.63
CA ARG A 397 -14.26 -10.49 22.30
C ARG A 397 -13.94 -10.90 23.74
N GLY A 398 -12.69 -11.28 24.03
CA GLY A 398 -12.24 -11.70 25.35
C GLY A 398 -12.34 -10.61 26.43
N LYS A 399 -12.48 -9.35 26.02
CA LYS A 399 -12.66 -8.19 26.91
C LYS A 399 -14.14 -7.81 27.11
N ARG A 400 -15.09 -8.59 26.58
CA ARG A 400 -16.52 -8.25 26.48
C ARG A 400 -17.43 -9.29 27.09
N ASP A 401 -18.61 -8.84 27.52
CA ASP A 401 -19.70 -9.72 27.93
C ASP A 401 -20.51 -10.15 26.70
N THR A 402 -20.14 -11.31 26.16
CA THR A 402 -20.75 -11.89 24.96
C THR A 402 -22.27 -12.06 25.10
N LYS A 403 -22.75 -12.53 26.25
CA LYS A 403 -24.18 -12.83 26.43
C LYS A 403 -25.00 -11.55 26.47
N LYS A 404 -24.47 -10.52 27.13
CA LYS A 404 -25.08 -9.18 27.16
C LYS A 404 -25.09 -8.51 25.79
N GLU A 405 -23.99 -8.57 25.03
CA GLU A 405 -23.91 -7.97 23.70
C GLU A 405 -24.83 -8.67 22.70
N LEU A 406 -24.88 -10.01 22.71
CA LEU A 406 -25.81 -10.78 21.87
C LEU A 406 -27.27 -10.51 22.23
N SER A 407 -27.59 -10.37 23.51
CA SER A 407 -28.93 -9.99 23.97
C SER A 407 -29.34 -8.62 23.44
N PHE A 408 -28.45 -7.63 23.55
CA PHE A 408 -28.67 -6.30 23.00
C PHE A 408 -28.84 -6.31 21.47
N LEU A 409 -28.01 -7.07 20.76
CA LEU A 409 -28.03 -7.15 19.30
C LEU A 409 -29.27 -7.85 18.77
N LEU A 410 -29.57 -9.04 19.28
CA LEU A 410 -30.61 -9.93 18.77
C LEU A 410 -32.00 -9.63 19.36
N LYS A 411 -32.06 -8.79 20.40
CA LYS A 411 -33.27 -8.50 21.18
C LYS A 411 -33.86 -9.77 21.81
N ILE A 412 -32.99 -10.69 22.21
CA ILE A 412 -33.34 -11.94 22.90
C ILE A 412 -32.94 -11.81 24.37
N PRO A 413 -33.81 -12.15 25.33
CA PRO A 413 -33.45 -12.22 26.76
C PRO A 413 -32.21 -13.08 26.99
N GLN A 414 -31.32 -12.67 27.91
CA GLN A 414 -30.04 -13.36 28.13
C GLN A 414 -30.23 -14.84 28.54
N ASP A 415 -31.26 -15.17 29.29
CA ASP A 415 -31.60 -16.53 29.72
C ASP A 415 -31.96 -17.47 28.56
N LEU A 416 -32.36 -16.93 27.41
CA LEU A 416 -32.65 -17.67 26.18
C LEU A 416 -31.43 -17.75 25.23
N ILE A 417 -30.29 -17.22 25.65
CA ILE A 417 -29.00 -17.28 24.95
C ILE A 417 -28.08 -18.25 25.67
N SER A 418 -27.41 -19.12 24.91
CA SER A 418 -26.38 -20.02 25.44
C SER A 418 -25.04 -19.77 24.79
N ILE A 419 -23.97 -19.88 25.57
CA ILE A 419 -22.57 -19.80 25.10
C ILE A 419 -21.74 -21.04 25.45
N SER A 420 -22.37 -22.02 26.11
CA SER A 420 -21.77 -23.33 26.41
C SER A 420 -22.70 -24.46 25.97
N LYS A 421 -22.13 -25.65 25.81
CA LYS A 421 -22.87 -26.87 25.46
C LYS A 421 -23.92 -27.21 26.52
N GLU A 422 -23.58 -27.07 27.80
CA GLU A 422 -24.47 -27.38 28.91
C GLU A 422 -25.67 -26.44 28.92
N GLU A 423 -25.46 -25.14 28.68
CA GLU A 423 -26.56 -24.19 28.55
C GLU A 423 -27.44 -24.50 27.35
N ALA A 424 -26.83 -24.82 26.20
CA ALA A 424 -27.54 -25.10 24.95
C ALA A 424 -28.55 -26.25 25.07
N LEU A 425 -28.24 -27.23 25.91
CA LEU A 425 -29.01 -28.47 26.08
C LEU A 425 -30.03 -28.43 27.23
N LYS A 426 -30.16 -27.31 27.97
CA LYS A 426 -31.17 -27.16 29.05
C LYS A 426 -32.62 -27.12 28.55
N GLY A 427 -32.81 -26.94 27.25
CA GLY A 427 -34.12 -26.71 26.63
C GLY A 427 -34.57 -25.25 26.75
N GLY A 428 -35.42 -24.82 25.81
CA GLY A 428 -35.94 -23.44 25.77
C GLY A 428 -34.99 -22.39 25.19
N ILE A 429 -33.78 -22.78 24.78
CA ILE A 429 -32.80 -21.85 24.20
C ILE A 429 -33.22 -21.40 22.80
N GLU A 430 -33.22 -20.09 22.56
CA GLU A 430 -33.51 -19.53 21.24
C GLU A 430 -32.26 -19.36 20.38
N PHE A 431 -31.13 -19.04 20.99
CA PHE A 431 -29.88 -18.80 20.28
C PHE A 431 -28.69 -19.41 21.02
N HIS A 432 -27.88 -20.19 20.31
CA HIS A 432 -26.60 -20.66 20.78
C HIS A 432 -25.47 -20.00 20.01
N TYR A 433 -24.50 -19.46 20.74
CA TYR A 433 -23.29 -18.88 20.18
C TYR A 433 -22.12 -19.86 20.32
N GLY A 434 -21.52 -20.22 19.18
CA GLY A 434 -20.48 -21.24 19.10
C GLY A 434 -20.97 -22.52 18.41
N SER A 435 -20.02 -23.43 18.19
CA SER A 435 -20.32 -24.75 17.64
C SER A 435 -20.76 -25.71 18.75
N LEU A 436 -21.74 -26.55 18.44
CA LEU A 436 -22.27 -27.57 19.33
C LEU A 436 -21.86 -28.96 18.84
N TYR A 437 -20.85 -29.54 19.49
CA TYR A 437 -20.35 -30.88 19.17
C TYR A 437 -20.98 -31.94 20.07
N LEU A 438 -21.80 -32.81 19.48
CA LEU A 438 -22.56 -33.87 20.18
C LEU A 438 -22.09 -35.27 19.72
N GLU A 439 -20.77 -35.43 19.56
CA GLU A 439 -20.12 -36.62 19.00
C GLU A 439 -20.43 -37.94 19.71
N SER A 440 -20.90 -37.92 20.95
CA SER A 440 -21.25 -39.14 21.70
C SER A 440 -22.71 -39.58 21.52
N LEU A 441 -23.53 -38.78 20.84
CA LEU A 441 -24.97 -39.00 20.75
C LEU A 441 -25.31 -39.96 19.61
N THR A 442 -25.95 -41.09 19.93
CA THR A 442 -26.36 -42.12 18.97
C THR A 442 -27.87 -42.18 18.71
N SER A 443 -28.66 -41.48 19.54
CA SER A 443 -30.11 -41.31 19.41
C SER A 443 -30.50 -39.86 19.71
N ALA A 444 -31.50 -39.33 19.00
CA ALA A 444 -32.03 -37.98 19.24
C ALA A 444 -33.16 -37.95 20.29
N GLU A 445 -33.49 -39.10 20.89
CA GLU A 445 -34.54 -39.18 21.92
C GLU A 445 -34.22 -38.26 23.12
N GLY A 446 -35.18 -37.37 23.46
CA GLY A 446 -35.02 -36.40 24.54
C GLY A 446 -34.09 -35.22 24.23
N LEU A 447 -33.50 -35.15 23.03
CA LEU A 447 -32.63 -34.05 22.63
C LEU A 447 -33.46 -32.78 22.36
N THR A 448 -33.17 -31.71 23.08
CA THR A 448 -33.71 -30.38 22.79
C THR A 448 -32.58 -29.46 22.33
N LEU A 449 -32.63 -29.03 21.07
CA LEU A 449 -31.64 -28.14 20.47
C LEU A 449 -32.10 -26.66 20.50
N PRO A 450 -31.16 -25.71 20.51
CA PRO A 450 -31.45 -24.29 20.28
C PRO A 450 -32.19 -24.03 18.97
N LYS A 451 -33.08 -23.03 18.93
CA LYS A 451 -33.78 -22.67 17.67
C LYS A 451 -32.83 -22.18 16.56
N LYS A 452 -31.72 -21.54 16.93
CA LYS A 452 -30.66 -21.06 16.03
C LYS A 452 -29.28 -21.35 16.63
N ILE A 453 -28.32 -21.73 15.78
CA ILE A 453 -26.93 -21.98 16.17
C ILE A 453 -26.00 -21.11 15.32
N ASN A 454 -25.16 -20.28 15.97
CA ASN A 454 -24.15 -19.45 15.33
C ASN A 454 -22.77 -20.13 15.30
N GLY A 455 -22.75 -21.33 14.72
CA GLY A 455 -21.59 -22.22 14.64
C GLY A 455 -22.00 -23.52 13.95
N SER A 456 -21.12 -24.52 14.02
CA SER A 456 -21.42 -25.85 13.48
C SER A 456 -22.25 -26.68 14.46
N LEU A 457 -23.07 -27.60 13.95
CA LEU A 457 -23.75 -28.64 14.73
C LEU A 457 -23.23 -29.99 14.28
N ASP A 458 -22.61 -30.74 15.18
CA ASP A 458 -22.12 -32.09 14.92
C ASP A 458 -22.98 -33.12 15.63
N LEU A 459 -23.65 -33.94 14.81
CA LEU A 459 -24.47 -35.09 15.18
C LEU A 459 -24.01 -36.33 14.38
N GLY A 460 -22.73 -36.40 14.00
CA GLY A 460 -22.19 -37.34 13.04
C GLY A 460 -22.30 -38.82 13.43
N ARG A 461 -22.71 -39.14 14.67
CA ARG A 461 -22.96 -40.52 15.16
C ARG A 461 -24.44 -40.92 15.25
N LEU A 462 -25.38 -40.01 14.94
CA LEU A 462 -26.78 -40.38 14.82
C LEU A 462 -26.98 -41.33 13.63
N THR A 463 -27.68 -42.44 13.86
CA THR A 463 -27.97 -43.46 12.83
C THR A 463 -29.41 -43.36 12.29
N SER A 464 -30.29 -42.67 13.03
CA SER A 464 -31.68 -42.38 12.69
C SER A 464 -32.00 -40.91 13.00
N ALA A 465 -32.90 -40.31 12.20
CA ALA A 465 -33.43 -38.96 12.41
C ALA A 465 -34.69 -38.95 13.29
N GLU A 466 -35.15 -40.10 13.76
CA GLU A 466 -36.34 -40.21 14.61
C GLU A 466 -36.20 -39.37 15.89
N GLY A 467 -37.19 -38.51 16.16
CA GLY A 467 -37.19 -37.59 17.30
C GLY A 467 -36.29 -36.35 17.15
N LEU A 468 -35.53 -36.24 16.05
CA LEU A 468 -34.61 -35.12 15.83
C LEU A 468 -35.35 -33.87 15.34
N THR A 469 -35.28 -32.79 16.11
CA THR A 469 -35.69 -31.45 15.67
C THR A 469 -34.47 -30.57 15.51
N LEU A 470 -34.11 -30.25 14.25
CA LEU A 470 -32.94 -29.42 13.95
C LEU A 470 -33.25 -27.91 14.14
N PRO A 471 -32.22 -27.10 14.44
CA PRO A 471 -32.35 -25.65 14.43
C PRO A 471 -32.82 -25.12 13.07
N LYS A 472 -33.53 -23.99 13.06
CA LYS A 472 -33.99 -23.36 11.80
C LYS A 472 -32.85 -22.78 10.98
N LYS A 473 -31.81 -22.26 11.65
CA LYS A 473 -30.62 -21.66 11.03
C LYS A 473 -29.36 -22.18 11.73
N ILE A 474 -28.39 -22.60 10.92
CA ILE A 474 -27.04 -23.00 11.35
C ILE A 474 -26.03 -22.13 10.59
N ASN A 475 -25.26 -21.30 11.31
CA ASN A 475 -24.24 -20.43 10.71
C ASN A 475 -22.87 -21.12 10.52
N GLY A 476 -22.89 -22.43 10.28
CA GLY A 476 -21.73 -23.29 10.20
C GLY A 476 -22.12 -24.61 9.54
N SER A 477 -21.29 -25.64 9.71
CA SER A 477 -21.58 -26.94 9.10
C SER A 477 -22.60 -27.74 9.92
N LEU A 478 -23.39 -28.58 9.25
CA LEU A 478 -24.23 -29.59 9.87
C LEU A 478 -23.68 -30.98 9.53
N ASP A 479 -23.26 -31.72 10.54
CA ASP A 479 -22.78 -33.09 10.38
C ASP A 479 -23.85 -34.10 10.82
N LEU A 480 -24.29 -34.91 9.87
CA LEU A 480 -25.21 -36.03 10.04
C LEU A 480 -24.68 -37.26 9.28
N GLU A 481 -23.35 -37.41 9.21
CA GLU A 481 -22.69 -38.33 8.31
C GLU A 481 -23.11 -39.80 8.48
N SER A 482 -23.49 -40.22 9.69
CA SER A 482 -23.90 -41.61 9.98
C SER A 482 -25.37 -41.94 9.73
N LEU A 483 -26.21 -40.99 9.32
CA LEU A 483 -27.61 -41.29 9.00
C LEU A 483 -27.70 -42.24 7.81
N THR A 484 -28.53 -43.28 7.93
CA THR A 484 -28.71 -44.30 6.87
C THR A 484 -29.99 -44.10 6.04
N SER A 485 -30.96 -43.35 6.59
CA SER A 485 -32.24 -43.00 5.97
C SER A 485 -32.53 -41.50 6.18
N ALA A 486 -33.16 -40.88 5.18
CA ALA A 486 -33.66 -39.50 5.24
C ALA A 486 -35.09 -39.41 5.83
N GLU A 487 -35.72 -40.54 6.14
CA GLU A 487 -37.08 -40.58 6.69
C GLU A 487 -37.17 -39.80 8.01
N GLY A 488 -38.14 -38.89 8.10
CA GLY A 488 -38.34 -38.02 9.27
C GLY A 488 -37.36 -36.85 9.40
N LEU A 489 -36.34 -36.74 8.53
CA LEU A 489 -35.35 -35.67 8.57
C LEU A 489 -35.89 -34.38 7.93
N THR A 490 -36.01 -33.32 8.74
CA THR A 490 -36.27 -31.96 8.24
C THR A 490 -35.01 -31.11 8.41
N LEU A 491 -34.39 -30.72 7.31
CA LEU A 491 -33.18 -29.89 7.33
C LEU A 491 -33.48 -28.43 7.69
N PRO A 492 -32.51 -27.69 8.27
CA PRO A 492 -32.60 -26.24 8.47
C PRO A 492 -32.90 -25.49 7.18
N GLU A 493 -33.53 -24.32 7.30
CA GLU A 493 -33.78 -23.44 6.14
C GLU A 493 -32.47 -22.89 5.54
N THR A 494 -31.45 -22.72 6.39
CA THR A 494 -30.16 -22.09 6.08
C THR A 494 -29.02 -22.84 6.77
N ILE A 495 -27.99 -23.22 6.00
CA ILE A 495 -26.74 -23.82 6.49
C ILE A 495 -25.57 -23.08 5.81
N ASN A 496 -24.94 -22.14 6.52
CA ASN A 496 -23.83 -21.34 5.96
C ASN A 496 -22.48 -22.09 5.94
N GLY A 497 -22.52 -23.42 5.88
CA GLY A 497 -21.36 -24.32 5.92
C GLY A 497 -21.64 -25.58 5.12
N ARG A 498 -20.93 -26.66 5.42
CA ARG A 498 -21.12 -27.94 4.72
C ARG A 498 -22.23 -28.75 5.39
N LEU A 499 -23.02 -29.44 4.57
CA LEU A 499 -23.97 -30.45 5.02
C LEU A 499 -23.38 -31.84 4.73
N TYR A 500 -23.15 -32.64 5.76
CA TYR A 500 -22.59 -33.98 5.64
C TYR A 500 -23.67 -35.04 5.82
N LEU A 501 -23.89 -35.86 4.78
CA LEU A 501 -24.90 -36.93 4.72
C LEU A 501 -24.31 -38.21 4.09
N GLY A 502 -23.05 -38.52 4.43
CA GLY A 502 -22.22 -39.47 3.69
C GLY A 502 -22.72 -40.92 3.64
N ARG A 503 -23.56 -41.35 4.59
CA ARG A 503 -24.07 -42.74 4.66
C ARG A 503 -25.54 -42.90 4.27
N LEU A 504 -26.20 -41.86 3.77
CA LEU A 504 -27.59 -41.99 3.32
C LEU A 504 -27.67 -42.98 2.16
N THR A 505 -28.53 -43.98 2.29
CA THR A 505 -28.80 -44.96 1.23
C THR A 505 -29.83 -44.45 0.21
N SER A 506 -30.67 -43.49 0.61
CA SER A 506 -31.63 -42.77 -0.23
C SER A 506 -31.79 -41.34 0.27
N ALA A 507 -32.00 -40.40 -0.67
CA ALA A 507 -32.31 -39.00 -0.39
C ALA A 507 -33.78 -38.65 -0.72
N GLU A 508 -34.63 -39.67 -0.91
CA GLU A 508 -36.04 -39.48 -1.24
C GLU A 508 -36.77 -38.68 -0.14
N GLY A 509 -37.57 -37.69 -0.55
CA GLY A 509 -38.32 -36.81 0.36
C GLY A 509 -37.51 -35.69 1.02
N LEU A 510 -36.19 -35.65 0.83
CA LEU A 510 -35.33 -34.63 1.44
C LEU A 510 -35.44 -33.29 0.68
N THR A 511 -35.73 -32.22 1.41
CA THR A 511 -35.65 -30.84 0.87
C THR A 511 -34.33 -30.22 1.31
N LEU A 512 -33.51 -29.77 0.35
CA LEU A 512 -32.23 -29.14 0.65
C LEU A 512 -32.41 -27.69 1.17
N PRO A 513 -31.48 -27.20 2.01
CA PRO A 513 -31.47 -25.81 2.48
C PRO A 513 -31.40 -24.83 1.31
N LYS A 514 -31.86 -23.59 1.52
CA LYS A 514 -31.85 -22.55 0.48
C LYS A 514 -30.44 -22.04 0.14
N THR A 515 -29.56 -22.06 1.14
CA THR A 515 -28.21 -21.51 1.11
C THR A 515 -27.32 -22.36 1.99
#